data_AF-A0A183CIH4-F1
#
_entry.id   AF-A0A183CIH4-F1
#
_cell.length_a   1.000
_cell.length_b   1.000
_cell.length_c   1.000
_cell.angle_alpha   90.00
_cell.angle_beta   90.00
_cell.angle_gamma   90.00
#
_symmetry.space_group_name_H-M   'P 1'
#
loop_
_entity.id
_entity.type
_entity.pdbx_description
1 polymer ?
#
loop_
_entity_poly.entity_id
_entity_poly.type
_entity_poly.pdbx_seq_one_letter_code
_entity_poly.pdbx_strand_id
1 'polypeptide(L)'
;MDHTPWRVIASVIDDVRVLVNRRLDHLEQWQIILYTISFILFVQWIRKLLKFEDVSLRQLWRDMLLSFSSYKQKWEKDKEITYKELEGGLFWVGEFYKYLPDRGLPSDDIIREATAYKTMSDILFERGRLCGSLFAIEDDDSNYQRLIRQVFELYSHSNATFPEACPAIRKMEAFENCFCL
;
A
#
# COMPACT_ATOMS: atom_id res chain seq x y z
N MET A 1 10.12 40.29 -29.81
CA MET A 1 9.43 38.99 -29.84
C MET A 1 10.48 37.94 -30.11
N ASP A 2 10.77 37.11 -29.11
CA ASP A 2 11.97 36.29 -29.04
C ASP A 2 11.84 35.03 -29.91
N HIS A 3 12.47 35.05 -31.08
CA HIS A 3 12.52 33.92 -32.03
C HIS A 3 13.74 33.00 -31.82
N THR A 4 14.48 33.18 -30.73
CA THR A 4 15.70 32.44 -30.41
C THR A 4 15.49 30.97 -30.02
N PRO A 5 14.46 30.56 -29.25
CA PRO A 5 14.36 29.15 -28.83
C PRO A 5 13.98 28.24 -30.00
N TRP A 6 13.14 28.70 -30.92
CA TRP A 6 12.70 27.92 -32.07
C TRP A 6 13.83 27.58 -33.04
N ARG A 7 14.78 28.49 -33.24
CA ARG A 7 15.94 28.25 -34.11
C ARG A 7 16.91 27.25 -33.51
N VAL A 8 17.10 27.28 -32.18
CA VAL A 8 17.93 26.31 -31.46
C VAL A 8 17.30 24.93 -31.48
N ILE A 9 15.98 24.84 -31.28
CA ILE A 9 15.25 23.57 -31.38
C ILE A 9 15.32 23.02 -32.80
N ALA A 10 15.13 23.87 -33.83
CA ALA A 10 15.23 23.45 -35.22
C ALA A 10 16.64 22.97 -35.58
N SER A 11 17.70 23.66 -35.15
CA SER A 11 19.07 23.23 -35.40
C SER A 11 19.41 21.92 -34.70
N VAL A 12 18.95 21.73 -33.45
CA VAL A 12 19.13 20.46 -32.74
C VAL A 12 18.40 19.31 -33.42
N ILE A 13 17.17 19.54 -33.92
CA ILE A 13 16.42 18.54 -34.66
C ILE A 13 17.14 18.16 -35.95
N ASP A 14 17.68 19.14 -36.69
CA ASP A 14 18.40 18.87 -37.93
C ASP A 14 19.74 18.17 -37.69
N ASP A 15 20.47 18.52 -36.62
CA ASP A 15 21.70 17.82 -36.21
C ASP A 15 21.41 16.36 -35.84
N VAL A 16 20.32 16.11 -35.09
CA VAL A 16 19.87 14.75 -34.75
C VAL A 16 19.46 13.98 -36.01
N ARG A 17 18.76 14.61 -36.95
CA ARG A 17 18.39 13.98 -38.23
C ARG A 17 19.61 13.58 -39.04
N VAL A 18 20.59 14.47 -39.19
CA VAL A 18 21.84 14.19 -39.91
C VAL A 18 22.62 13.07 -39.22
N LEU A 19 22.68 13.07 -37.89
CA LEU A 19 23.36 12.04 -37.12
C LEU A 19 22.68 10.68 -37.26
N VAL A 20 21.35 10.63 -37.15
CA VAL A 20 20.56 9.41 -37.36
C VAL A 20 20.76 8.92 -38.79
N ASN A 21 20.65 9.79 -39.80
CA ASN A 21 20.79 9.40 -41.19
C ASN A 21 22.19 8.85 -41.48
N ARG A 22 23.24 9.48 -40.95
CA ARG A 22 24.63 8.98 -41.06
C ARG A 22 24.85 7.65 -40.33
N ARG A 23 24.15 7.43 -39.22
CA ARG A 23 24.18 6.14 -38.50
C ARG A 23 23.35 5.07 -39.19
N LEU A 24 22.31 5.42 -39.94
CA LEU A 24 21.45 4.47 -40.66
C LEU A 24 21.92 4.22 -42.11
N ASP A 25 22.88 4.99 -42.62
CA ASP A 25 23.39 4.93 -44.00
C ASP A 25 23.95 3.56 -44.41
N HIS A 26 24.39 2.76 -43.42
CA HIS A 26 24.96 1.43 -43.64
C HIS A 26 23.93 0.29 -43.51
N LEU A 27 22.66 0.61 -43.21
CA LEU A 27 21.60 -0.38 -43.00
C LEU A 27 20.64 -0.40 -44.17
N GLU A 28 20.31 -1.59 -44.64
CA GLU A 28 19.33 -1.77 -45.69
C GLU A 28 17.91 -1.46 -45.16
N GLN A 29 17.04 -0.98 -46.05
CA GLN A 29 15.71 -0.48 -45.70
C GLN A 29 14.86 -1.50 -44.92
N TRP A 30 15.02 -2.80 -45.19
CA TRP A 30 14.30 -3.87 -44.50
C TRP A 30 14.80 -4.09 -43.06
N GLN A 31 16.07 -3.84 -42.77
CA GLN A 31 16.63 -3.98 -41.43
C GLN A 31 16.05 -2.93 -40.49
N ILE A 32 15.87 -1.71 -40.99
CA ILE A 32 15.22 -0.62 -40.25
C ILE A 32 13.78 -1.00 -39.87
N ILE A 33 13.04 -1.63 -40.80
CA ILE A 33 11.69 -2.11 -40.55
C ILE A 33 11.69 -3.19 -39.45
N LEU A 34 12.63 -4.14 -39.48
CA LEU A 34 12.72 -5.15 -38.42
C LEU A 34 13.13 -4.58 -37.07
N TYR A 35 14.06 -3.62 -37.03
CA TYR A 35 14.45 -2.97 -35.78
C TYR A 35 13.31 -2.16 -35.19
N THR A 36 12.51 -1.46 -36.01
CA THR A 36 11.35 -0.71 -35.52
C THR A 36 10.25 -1.65 -35.00
N ILE A 37 9.95 -2.75 -35.69
CA ILE A 37 9.01 -3.77 -35.21
C ILE A 37 9.51 -4.39 -33.90
N SER A 38 10.78 -4.77 -33.82
CA SER A 38 11.41 -5.34 -32.62
C SER A 38 11.37 -4.34 -31.46
N PHE A 39 11.64 -3.06 -31.71
CA PHE A 39 11.57 -2.01 -30.71
C PHE A 39 10.14 -1.80 -30.19
N ILE A 40 9.14 -1.81 -31.07
CA ILE A 40 7.73 -1.71 -30.67
C ILE A 40 7.32 -2.91 -29.81
N LEU A 41 7.69 -4.12 -30.21
CA LEU A 41 7.43 -5.34 -29.44
C LEU A 41 8.17 -5.34 -28.09
N PHE A 42 9.41 -4.85 -28.06
CA PHE A 42 10.20 -4.69 -26.85
C PHE A 42 9.56 -3.68 -25.88
N VAL A 43 9.08 -2.54 -26.39
CA VAL A 43 8.34 -1.55 -25.60
C VAL A 43 7.03 -2.14 -25.07
N GLN A 44 6.29 -2.88 -25.88
CA GLN A 44 5.07 -3.57 -25.42
C GLN A 44 5.38 -4.64 -24.36
N TRP A 45 6.46 -5.40 -24.54
CA TRP A 45 6.93 -6.38 -23.57
C TRP A 45 7.34 -5.72 -22.24
N ILE A 46 8.07 -4.60 -22.30
CA ILE A 46 8.41 -3.78 -21.13
C ILE A 46 7.14 -3.27 -20.44
N ARG A 47 6.18 -2.73 -21.19
CA ARG A 47 4.91 -2.24 -20.62
C ARG A 47 4.13 -3.35 -19.93
N LYS A 48 4.14 -4.57 -20.50
CA LYS A 48 3.52 -5.76 -19.90
C LYS A 48 4.27 -6.24 -18.65
N LEU A 49 5.61 -6.26 -18.69
CA LEU A 49 6.45 -6.65 -17.56
C LEU A 49 6.30 -5.67 -16.39
N LEU A 50 6.16 -4.38 -16.69
CA LEU A 50 6.02 -3.31 -15.71
C LEU A 50 4.57 -3.03 -15.29
N LYS A 51 3.57 -3.79 -15.80
CA LYS A 51 2.14 -3.64 -15.49
C LYS A 51 1.73 -2.16 -15.35
N PHE A 52 2.07 -1.36 -16.37
CA PHE A 52 1.90 0.09 -16.43
C PHE A 52 0.44 0.57 -16.52
N GLU A 53 -0.50 -0.17 -15.95
CA GLU A 53 -1.91 0.21 -16.01
C GLU A 53 -2.27 1.18 -14.87
N ASP A 54 -1.68 1.08 -13.67
CA ASP A 54 -2.06 1.97 -12.54
C ASP A 54 -0.94 2.42 -11.60
N VAL A 55 0.31 1.96 -11.77
CA VAL A 55 1.38 2.23 -10.78
C VAL A 55 2.29 3.36 -11.27
N SER A 56 2.34 4.45 -10.49
CA SER A 56 3.14 5.62 -10.83
C SER A 56 4.62 5.25 -11.00
N LEU A 57 5.31 5.87 -11.97
CA LEU A 57 6.77 5.72 -12.15
C LEU A 57 7.53 5.86 -10.81
N ARG A 58 7.06 6.71 -9.90
CA ARG A 58 7.65 6.91 -8.56
C ARG A 58 7.56 5.68 -7.65
N GLN A 59 6.55 4.83 -7.79
CA GLN A 59 6.43 3.59 -7.01
C GLN A 59 7.38 2.52 -7.55
N LEU A 60 7.49 2.37 -8.87
CA LEU A 60 8.49 1.47 -9.49
C LEU A 60 9.93 1.84 -9.11
N TRP A 61 10.25 3.15 -9.11
CA TRP A 61 11.56 3.61 -8.65
C TRP A 61 11.77 3.37 -7.15
N ARG A 62 10.72 3.48 -6.32
CA ARG A 62 10.79 3.14 -4.89
C ARG A 62 10.98 1.64 -4.66
N ASP A 63 10.23 0.80 -5.35
CA ASP A 63 10.33 -0.66 -5.22
C ASP A 63 11.67 -1.18 -5.73
N MET A 64 12.22 -0.57 -6.79
CA MET A 64 13.55 -0.90 -7.28
C MET A 64 14.67 -0.41 -6.33
N LEU A 65 14.49 0.74 -5.69
CA LEU A 65 15.39 1.21 -4.61
C LEU A 65 15.28 0.34 -3.34
N LEU A 66 14.09 -0.15 -3.01
CA LEU A 66 13.85 -1.08 -1.88
C LEU A 66 14.33 -2.50 -2.19
N SER A 67 14.36 -2.89 -3.47
CA SER A 67 14.94 -4.15 -3.96
C SER A 67 16.47 -4.19 -3.81
N PHE A 68 17.12 -3.07 -3.46
CA PHE A 68 18.55 -3.02 -3.26
C PHE A 68 18.95 -3.83 -2.01
N SER A 69 19.76 -4.87 -2.19
CA SER A 69 20.11 -5.89 -1.18
C SER A 69 20.52 -5.30 0.20
N SER A 70 21.21 -4.16 0.20
CA SER A 70 21.64 -3.47 1.42
C SER A 70 20.48 -2.85 2.22
N TYR A 71 19.46 -2.31 1.55
CA TYR A 71 18.26 -1.78 2.22
C TYR A 71 17.41 -2.91 2.79
N LYS A 72 17.30 -4.03 2.07
CA LYS A 72 16.62 -5.23 2.58
C LYS A 72 17.26 -5.75 3.87
N GLN A 73 18.59 -5.84 3.93
CA GLN A 73 19.28 -6.26 5.16
C GLN A 73 19.08 -5.29 6.32
N LYS A 74 19.04 -3.98 6.04
CA LYS A 74 18.77 -2.97 7.08
C LYS A 74 17.33 -3.07 7.58
N TRP A 75 16.38 -3.25 6.67
CA TRP A 75 14.97 -3.47 6.99
C TRP A 75 14.74 -4.73 7.84
N GLU A 76 15.36 -5.85 7.49
CA GLU A 76 15.25 -7.08 8.30
C GLU A 76 15.87 -6.92 9.70
N LYS A 77 16.97 -6.17 9.83
CA LYS A 77 17.57 -5.86 11.15
C LYS A 77 16.66 -4.95 11.98
N ASP A 78 16.13 -3.89 11.39
CA ASP A 78 15.20 -2.97 12.07
C ASP A 78 13.92 -3.71 12.50
N LYS A 79 13.44 -4.63 11.65
CA LYS A 79 12.34 -5.54 11.96
C LYS A 79 12.69 -6.44 13.15
N GLU A 80 13.84 -7.11 13.13
CA GLU A 80 14.27 -8.00 14.22
C GLU A 80 14.46 -7.25 15.55
N ILE A 81 15.00 -6.03 15.53
CA ILE A 81 15.10 -5.15 16.71
C ILE A 81 13.71 -4.83 17.25
N THR A 82 12.77 -4.47 16.37
CA THR A 82 11.39 -4.17 16.77
C THR A 82 10.71 -5.40 17.39
N TYR A 83 10.91 -6.60 16.83
CA TYR A 83 10.40 -7.84 17.42
C TYR A 83 11.02 -8.12 18.79
N LYS A 84 12.33 -7.92 18.96
CA LYS A 84 13.01 -8.08 20.25
C LYS A 84 12.54 -7.07 21.30
N GLU A 85 12.28 -5.83 20.91
CA GLU A 85 11.68 -4.82 21.80
C GLU A 85 10.24 -5.19 22.18
N LEU A 86 9.45 -5.70 21.23
CA LEU A 86 8.09 -6.19 21.48
C LEU A 86 8.09 -7.40 22.42
N GLU A 87 8.95 -8.40 22.16
CA GLU A 87 9.14 -9.58 23.02
C GLU A 87 9.64 -9.19 24.42
N GLY A 88 10.55 -8.23 24.49
CA GLY A 88 11.04 -7.66 25.75
C GLY A 88 9.94 -6.94 26.54
N GLY A 89 9.00 -6.27 25.86
CA GLY A 89 7.81 -5.67 26.46
C GLY A 89 6.76 -6.69 26.91
N LEU A 90 6.56 -7.76 26.13
CA LEU A 90 5.66 -8.87 26.44
C LEU A 90 6.05 -9.62 27.71
N PHE A 91 7.36 -9.76 28.00
CA PHE A 91 7.86 -10.47 29.18
C PHE A 91 7.50 -9.82 30.53
N TRP A 92 7.10 -8.55 30.55
CA TRP A 92 6.68 -7.86 31.78
C TRP A 92 5.20 -8.08 32.12
N VAL A 93 4.41 -8.66 31.22
CA VAL A 93 2.94 -8.77 31.33
C VAL A 93 2.53 -10.18 31.76
N GLY A 94 3.06 -10.64 32.90
CA GLY A 94 2.55 -11.83 33.59
C GLY A 94 2.49 -13.14 32.79
N GLU A 95 1.79 -14.13 33.35
CA GLU A 95 1.53 -15.42 32.68
C GLU A 95 0.42 -15.26 31.65
N PHE A 96 0.73 -15.49 30.37
CA PHE A 96 -0.28 -15.56 29.32
C PHE A 96 -1.22 -16.74 29.55
N TYR A 97 -2.51 -16.55 29.30
CA TYR A 97 -3.48 -17.64 29.26
C TYR A 97 -3.16 -18.61 28.12
N LYS A 98 -2.44 -19.69 28.43
CA LYS A 98 -2.15 -20.77 27.47
C LYS A 98 -3.35 -21.68 27.23
N TYR A 99 -4.25 -21.75 28.21
CA TYR A 99 -5.43 -22.59 28.20
C TYR A 99 -6.65 -21.76 28.59
N LEU A 100 -7.82 -22.20 28.13
CA LEU A 100 -9.08 -21.60 28.55
C LEU A 100 -9.28 -21.87 30.05
N PRO A 101 -9.59 -20.84 30.87
CA PRO A 101 -9.80 -21.01 32.30
C PRO A 101 -11.01 -21.92 32.58
N ASP A 102 -10.90 -22.73 33.65
CA ASP A 102 -11.95 -23.68 34.03
C ASP A 102 -13.28 -23.02 34.43
N ARG A 103 -13.25 -21.72 34.76
CA ARG A 103 -14.42 -20.91 35.10
C ARG A 103 -14.43 -19.65 34.25
N GLY A 104 -15.61 -19.25 33.79
CA GLY A 104 -15.79 -17.99 33.07
C GLY A 104 -15.42 -16.80 33.96
N LEU A 105 -14.59 -15.91 33.43
CA LEU A 105 -14.25 -14.66 34.11
C LEU A 105 -15.44 -13.69 34.08
N PRO A 106 -15.61 -12.86 35.12
CA PRO A 106 -16.63 -11.82 35.10
C PRO A 106 -16.26 -10.73 34.09
N SER A 107 -17.27 -10.10 33.50
CA SER A 107 -17.10 -9.08 32.45
C SER A 107 -16.20 -7.92 32.89
N ASP A 108 -16.31 -7.48 34.15
CA ASP A 108 -15.54 -6.36 34.69
C ASP A 108 -14.04 -6.66 34.75
N ASP A 109 -13.66 -7.89 35.08
CA ASP A 109 -12.26 -8.30 35.12
C ASP A 109 -11.67 -8.38 33.71
N ILE A 110 -12.44 -8.89 32.74
CA ILE A 110 -12.04 -8.94 31.33
C ILE A 110 -11.82 -7.53 30.78
N ILE A 111 -12.73 -6.59 31.06
CA ILE A 111 -12.61 -5.21 30.61
C ILE A 111 -11.41 -4.52 31.28
N ARG A 112 -11.17 -4.77 32.57
CA ARG A 112 -10.01 -4.22 33.30
C ARG A 112 -8.70 -4.69 32.67
N GLU A 113 -8.59 -5.98 32.38
CA GLU A 113 -7.41 -6.57 31.77
C GLU A 113 -7.21 -6.08 30.32
N ALA A 114 -8.27 -6.03 29.52
CA ALA A 114 -8.22 -5.45 28.17
C ALA A 114 -7.76 -3.97 28.17
N THR A 115 -8.19 -3.20 29.18
CA THR A 115 -7.76 -1.80 29.37
C THR A 115 -6.28 -1.72 29.77
N ALA A 116 -5.80 -2.64 30.60
CA ALA A 116 -4.39 -2.75 30.94
C ALA A 116 -3.54 -3.04 29.69
N TYR A 117 -3.96 -4.00 28.85
CA TYR A 117 -3.28 -4.28 27.58
C TYR A 117 -3.25 -3.07 26.64
N LYS A 118 -4.36 -2.33 26.52
CA LYS A 118 -4.42 -1.11 25.71
C LYS A 118 -3.42 -0.04 26.20
N THR A 119 -3.23 0.07 27.50
CA THR A 119 -2.31 1.04 28.11
C THR A 119 -0.85 0.60 27.97
N MET A 120 -0.60 -0.71 27.97
CA MET A 120 0.73 -1.30 27.78
C MET A 120 1.20 -1.29 26.33
N SER A 121 0.28 -1.34 25.37
CA SER A 121 0.61 -1.05 23.99
C SER A 121 0.88 0.44 23.86
N ASP A 122 2.15 0.83 24.00
CA ASP A 122 2.60 2.18 23.62
C ASP A 122 2.21 2.35 22.16
N ILE A 123 1.14 3.12 21.91
CA ILE A 123 0.57 3.21 20.57
C ILE A 123 1.54 4.09 19.76
N LEU A 124 2.54 3.47 19.14
CA LEU A 124 3.49 4.10 18.20
C LEU A 124 2.78 4.86 17.07
N PHE A 125 1.48 4.60 16.92
CA PHE A 125 0.52 5.33 16.12
C PHE A 125 0.46 6.84 16.43
N GLU A 126 0.32 7.26 17.70
CA GLU A 126 0.13 8.69 18.05
C GLU A 126 1.36 9.54 17.68
N ARG A 127 2.50 8.89 17.47
CA ARG A 127 3.75 9.51 17.04
C ARG A 127 3.92 9.53 15.51
N GLY A 128 2.90 9.15 14.74
CA GLY A 128 2.94 9.13 13.27
C GLY A 128 3.98 8.17 12.69
N ARG A 129 4.47 7.20 13.47
CA ARG A 129 5.57 6.30 13.06
C ARG A 129 5.13 5.09 12.25
N LEU A 130 3.82 4.89 12.08
CA LEU A 130 3.26 3.77 11.32
C LEU A 130 2.55 4.32 10.07
N CYS A 131 3.18 4.13 8.91
CA CYS A 131 2.56 4.47 7.63
C CYS A 131 1.52 3.39 7.27
N GLY A 132 0.25 3.79 7.15
CA GLY A 132 -0.82 2.94 6.61
C GLY A 132 -1.39 1.88 7.55
N SER A 133 -1.16 1.98 8.86
CA SER A 133 -1.80 1.06 9.83
C SER A 133 -3.15 1.55 10.35
N LEU A 134 -3.34 2.88 10.43
CA LEU A 134 -4.64 3.48 10.71
C LEU A 134 -4.87 4.71 9.82
N PHE A 135 -6.00 4.70 9.13
CA PHE A 135 -6.34 5.70 8.12
C PHE A 135 -7.34 6.76 8.61
N ALA A 136 -7.70 6.76 9.90
CA ALA A 136 -8.69 7.69 10.46
C ALA A 136 -8.49 7.89 11.98
N ILE A 137 -7.34 8.44 12.38
CA ILE A 137 -7.17 9.06 13.72
C ILE A 137 -6.68 10.50 13.55
N GLU A 138 -7.28 11.24 12.64
CA GLU A 138 -7.05 12.68 12.61
C GLU A 138 -8.20 13.36 13.35
N ASP A 139 -7.80 14.12 14.38
CA ASP A 139 -8.51 15.10 15.21
C ASP A 139 -9.95 14.81 15.66
N ASP A 140 -10.09 14.53 16.96
CA ASP A 140 -11.20 14.96 17.84
C ASP A 140 -12.66 14.64 17.44
N ASP A 141 -12.88 13.89 16.36
CA ASP A 141 -14.20 13.39 15.99
C ASP A 141 -14.54 12.13 16.82
N SER A 142 -14.67 12.37 18.12
CA SER A 142 -15.41 11.49 19.04
C SER A 142 -16.73 11.01 18.45
N ASN A 143 -17.33 11.81 17.56
CA ASN A 143 -18.52 11.49 16.77
C ASN A 143 -18.32 10.31 15.81
N TYR A 144 -17.20 10.21 15.09
CA TYR A 144 -16.95 9.13 14.14
C TYR A 144 -16.73 7.79 14.86
N GLN A 145 -15.89 7.78 15.90
CA GLN A 145 -15.70 6.57 16.71
C GLN A 145 -16.99 6.14 17.42
N ARG A 146 -17.78 7.11 17.90
CA ARG A 146 -19.10 6.85 18.49
C ARG A 146 -20.07 6.27 17.45
N LEU A 147 -20.10 6.81 16.24
CA LEU A 147 -20.93 6.30 15.15
C LEU A 147 -20.57 4.85 14.83
N ILE A 148 -19.27 4.55 14.64
CA ILE A 148 -18.83 3.17 14.38
C ILE A 148 -19.23 2.25 15.52
N ARG A 149 -19.05 2.67 16.79
CA ARG A 149 -19.45 1.87 17.94
C ARG A 149 -20.95 1.57 17.93
N GLN A 150 -21.79 2.56 17.64
CA GLN A 150 -23.24 2.40 17.56
C GLN A 150 -23.66 1.48 16.41
N VAL A 151 -23.04 1.61 15.24
CA VAL A 151 -23.29 0.73 14.10
C VAL A 151 -22.85 -0.70 14.42
N PHE A 152 -21.68 -0.88 15.03
CA PHE A 152 -21.20 -2.21 15.43
C PHE A 152 -22.14 -2.87 16.45
N GLU A 153 -22.64 -2.12 17.42
CA GLU A 153 -23.61 -2.63 18.40
C GLU A 153 -24.90 -3.15 17.72
N LEU A 154 -25.45 -2.39 16.78
CA LEU A 154 -26.64 -2.75 16.00
C LEU A 154 -26.47 -4.05 15.20
N TYR A 155 -25.26 -4.30 14.69
CA TYR A 155 -24.96 -5.42 13.79
C TYR A 155 -24.09 -6.52 14.44
N SER A 156 -23.84 -6.45 15.75
CA SER A 156 -22.93 -7.36 16.47
C SER A 156 -23.29 -8.85 16.37
N HIS A 157 -24.58 -9.17 16.29
CA HIS A 157 -25.09 -10.54 16.15
C HIS A 157 -25.41 -10.94 14.71
N SER A 158 -25.18 -10.03 13.77
CA SER A 158 -25.63 -10.19 12.39
C SER A 158 -24.54 -10.84 11.54
N ASN A 159 -24.94 -11.76 10.64
CA ASN A 159 -23.99 -12.54 9.84
C ASN A 159 -24.41 -12.53 8.36
N ALA A 160 -23.53 -12.00 7.50
CA ALA A 160 -23.75 -11.85 6.06
C ALA A 160 -23.91 -13.20 5.31
N THR A 161 -23.45 -14.29 5.91
CA THR A 161 -23.57 -15.65 5.34
C THR A 161 -25.03 -16.11 5.33
N PHE A 162 -25.87 -15.60 6.24
CA PHE A 162 -27.27 -15.98 6.40
C PHE A 162 -28.21 -14.82 6.04
N PRO A 163 -28.41 -14.56 4.73
CA PRO A 163 -29.20 -13.41 4.25
C PRO A 163 -30.67 -13.47 4.62
N GLU A 164 -31.21 -14.67 4.83
CA GLU A 164 -32.60 -14.88 5.23
C GLU A 164 -32.84 -14.42 6.67
N ALA A 165 -31.84 -14.59 7.54
CA ALA A 165 -31.87 -14.16 8.93
C ALA A 165 -31.44 -12.70 9.10
N CYS A 166 -30.51 -12.21 8.26
CA CYS A 166 -29.93 -10.88 8.35
C CYS A 166 -29.95 -10.15 7.00
N PRO A 167 -31.13 -9.80 6.45
CA PRO A 167 -31.24 -9.19 5.12
C PRO A 167 -30.67 -7.76 5.06
N ALA A 168 -30.57 -7.08 6.21
CA ALA A 168 -30.09 -5.70 6.29
C ALA A 168 -28.61 -5.57 5.89
N ILE A 169 -27.72 -6.47 6.34
CA ILE A 169 -26.29 -6.44 5.98
C ILE A 169 -26.11 -6.62 4.48
N ARG A 170 -26.80 -7.60 3.88
CA ARG A 170 -26.69 -7.83 2.44
C ARG A 170 -27.12 -6.64 1.61
N LYS A 171 -28.12 -5.89 2.08
CA LYS A 171 -28.51 -4.63 1.42
C LYS A 171 -27.40 -3.59 1.56
N MET A 172 -26.79 -3.46 2.74
CA MET A 172 -25.69 -2.52 2.98
C MET A 172 -24.47 -2.83 2.10
N GLU A 173 -24.05 -4.09 2.01
CA GLU A 173 -22.96 -4.54 1.11
C GLU A 173 -23.30 -4.26 -0.36
N ALA A 174 -24.54 -4.51 -0.79
CA ALA A 174 -24.97 -4.23 -2.16
C ALA A 174 -24.93 -2.72 -2.46
N PHE A 175 -25.32 -1.89 -1.50
CA PHE A 175 -25.25 -0.42 -1.63
C PHE A 175 -23.80 0.07 -1.72
N GLU A 176 -22.89 -0.45 -0.88
CA GLU A 176 -21.46 -0.10 -0.91
C GLU A 176 -20.83 -0.44 -2.27
N ASN A 177 -21.06 -1.65 -2.77
CA ASN A 177 -20.54 -2.06 -4.08
C ASN A 177 -21.06 -1.20 -5.23
N CYS A 178 -22.31 -0.71 -5.15
CA CYS A 178 -22.87 0.20 -6.16
C CYS A 178 -22.27 1.60 -6.12
N PHE A 179 -21.70 2.01 -4.98
CA PHE A 179 -21.12 3.36 -4.80
C PHE A 179 -19.63 3.40 -5.15
N CYS A 180 -18.94 2.27 -5.03
CA CYS A 180 -17.50 2.16 -5.32
C CYS A 180 -17.18 1.72 -6.76
N LEU A 181 -18.19 1.30 -7.55
CA LEU A 181 -18.09 1.00 -8.98
C LEU A 181 -18.52 2.21 -9.83
#